data_AF-A0A2D7Q429-F1
#
_entry.id   AF-A0A2D7Q429-F1
#
_cell.length_a   1.000
_cell.length_b   1.000
_cell.length_c   1.000
_cell.angle_alpha   90.00
_cell.angle_beta   90.00
_cell.angle_gamma   90.00
#
_symmetry.space_group_name_H-M   'P 1'
#
loop_
_entity.id
_entity.type
_entity.pdbx_description
1 polymer ?
#
loop_
_entity_poly.entity_id
_entity_poly.type
_entity_poly.pdbx_seq_one_letter_code
_entity_poly.pdbx_strand_id
1 'polypeptide(L)'
;MAYTTIDDPEKHFNTKIYTGNLTQRPVVGLNHQPDFLWFKNRDTTNSHNILDSTRGTDEKLEGPDNTNQAASTSTRLDSFDSDGYTVETDPSVNGNGDQMVVWSWKANGGTRTTNSESGNNPAGGYQANTTAGFSIVDYVGTGATGTMAHGLGAIPDMIIFKDRSEAAAWIVYHKNIGNGGGLKLDTNAAKFTESTLFNNTSPTSSVFTVGSANNINKNDNNFIAYCFTSIQGYSRFGKYTGNGNANGTFIYTGFKPSFIMFKATAGTENWGIFDNRRNTQQGNPRDIYLLPSVGNADSSESDSVDFLSNGFKWRIDSGFRNDNGIEFVYMAFAESPFVTSNAAPGNGAF
;
A
#
# COMPACT_ATOMS: atom_id res chain seq x y z
N MET A 1 23.44 -10.77 -14.79
CA MET A 1 22.88 -9.58 -14.12
C MET A 1 21.50 -9.37 -14.72
N ALA A 2 20.43 -9.71 -14.01
CA ALA A 2 19.07 -9.42 -14.46
C ALA A 2 18.72 -8.01 -13.97
N TYR A 3 18.29 -7.15 -14.88
CA TYR A 3 18.20 -5.69 -14.69
C TYR A 3 16.82 -5.22 -14.21
N THR A 4 15.78 -5.98 -14.54
CA THR A 4 14.43 -6.05 -13.96
C THR A 4 13.71 -7.15 -14.76
N THR A 5 12.63 -7.74 -14.25
CA THR A 5 11.71 -8.55 -15.08
C THR A 5 10.45 -7.78 -15.48
N ILE A 6 10.28 -6.56 -14.96
CA ILE A 6 9.18 -5.65 -15.25
C ILE A 6 9.76 -4.41 -15.90
N ASP A 7 9.63 -4.32 -17.23
CA ASP A 7 10.05 -3.15 -18.01
C ASP A 7 9.03 -2.00 -17.95
N ASP A 8 7.75 -2.34 -17.75
CA ASP A 8 6.64 -1.41 -17.70
C ASP A 8 5.90 -1.56 -16.36
N PRO A 9 6.29 -0.78 -15.34
CA PRO A 9 5.67 -0.80 -14.02
C PRO A 9 4.15 -0.52 -14.04
N GLU A 10 3.67 0.26 -15.00
CA GLU A 10 2.25 0.67 -15.07
C GLU A 10 1.31 -0.51 -15.34
N LYS A 11 1.82 -1.64 -15.84
CA LYS A 11 1.03 -2.89 -15.98
C LYS A 11 0.69 -3.58 -14.65
N HIS A 12 1.26 -3.10 -13.55
CA HIS A 12 1.15 -3.73 -12.23
C HIS A 12 0.80 -2.75 -11.10
N PHE A 13 1.27 -1.51 -11.19
CA PHE A 13 0.95 -0.45 -10.26
C PHE A 13 0.80 0.88 -11.00
N ASN A 14 -0.26 1.64 -10.72
CA ASN A 14 -0.45 2.96 -11.31
C ASN A 14 -1.11 3.93 -10.32
N THR A 15 -0.70 5.19 -10.40
CA THR A 15 -1.33 6.32 -9.70
C THR A 15 -2.17 7.10 -10.71
N LYS A 16 -3.48 7.17 -10.47
CA LYS A 16 -4.41 7.92 -11.31
C LYS A 16 -4.97 9.12 -10.56
N ILE A 17 -5.08 10.25 -11.26
CA ILE A 17 -5.84 11.42 -10.81
C ILE A 17 -7.00 11.69 -11.76
N TYR A 18 -8.11 12.17 -11.23
CA TYR A 18 -9.26 12.60 -12.01
C TYR A 18 -10.13 13.57 -11.22
N THR A 19 -10.99 14.31 -11.91
CA THR A 19 -11.98 15.21 -11.29
C THR A 19 -13.33 14.53 -11.25
N GLY A 20 -13.91 14.33 -10.06
CA GLY A 20 -15.22 13.73 -9.89
C GLY A 20 -16.35 14.58 -10.51
N ASN A 21 -17.45 13.94 -10.89
CA ASN A 21 -18.62 14.60 -11.50
C ASN A 21 -19.96 14.01 -11.01
N LEU A 22 -19.91 13.18 -9.97
CA LEU A 22 -21.06 12.55 -9.34
C LEU A 22 -21.98 11.78 -10.30
N THR A 23 -21.43 11.29 -11.40
CA THR A 23 -22.10 10.47 -12.42
C THR A 23 -21.28 9.20 -12.62
N GLN A 24 -21.95 8.05 -12.70
CA GLN A 24 -21.29 6.77 -13.00
C GLN A 24 -20.47 6.90 -14.28
N ARG A 25 -19.21 6.45 -14.25
CA ARG A 25 -18.30 6.58 -15.39
C ARG A 25 -17.06 5.70 -15.29
N PRO A 26 -16.48 5.31 -16.43
CA PRO A 26 -15.19 4.65 -16.45
C PRO A 26 -14.06 5.65 -16.14
N VAL A 27 -13.08 5.20 -15.38
CA VAL A 27 -11.77 5.83 -15.20
C VAL A 27 -10.74 4.90 -15.84
N VAL A 28 -10.23 5.30 -17.01
CA VAL A 28 -9.38 4.47 -17.90
C VAL A 28 -7.92 4.93 -17.91
N GLY A 29 -7.04 4.16 -18.56
CA GLY A 29 -5.61 4.46 -18.69
C GLY A 29 -4.82 4.13 -17.43
N LEU A 30 -5.09 2.96 -16.85
CA LEU A 30 -4.22 2.34 -15.84
C LEU A 30 -3.20 1.38 -16.47
N ASN A 31 -3.42 0.95 -17.73
CA ASN A 31 -2.68 -0.10 -18.43
C ASN A 31 -2.79 -1.49 -17.78
N HIS A 32 -3.76 -1.67 -16.87
CA HIS A 32 -4.07 -2.96 -16.25
C HIS A 32 -5.49 -2.98 -15.66
N GLN A 33 -6.02 -4.19 -15.46
CA GLN A 33 -7.14 -4.41 -14.54
C GLN A 33 -6.63 -4.36 -13.11
N PRO A 34 -7.13 -3.43 -12.27
CA PRO A 34 -6.77 -3.35 -10.88
C PRO A 34 -7.51 -4.41 -10.07
N ASP A 35 -6.85 -4.90 -9.04
CA ASP A 35 -7.44 -5.80 -8.04
C ASP A 35 -7.50 -5.14 -6.66
N PHE A 36 -6.73 -4.09 -6.42
CA PHE A 36 -6.79 -3.29 -5.21
C PHE A 36 -6.75 -1.81 -5.61
N LEU A 37 -7.74 -1.06 -5.16
CA LEU A 37 -7.92 0.37 -5.41
C LEU A 37 -7.98 1.10 -4.08
N TRP A 38 -7.05 2.03 -3.87
CA TRP A 38 -7.04 2.90 -2.71
C TRP A 38 -7.33 4.34 -3.13
N PHE A 39 -8.56 4.78 -2.87
CA PHE A 39 -9.09 6.10 -3.18
C PHE A 39 -8.81 7.10 -2.08
N LYS A 40 -8.54 8.34 -2.50
CA LYS A 40 -8.63 9.52 -1.64
C LYS A 40 -9.17 10.73 -2.41
N ASN A 41 -10.18 11.37 -1.82
CA ASN A 41 -10.59 12.71 -2.20
C ASN A 41 -9.59 13.73 -1.63
N ARG A 42 -9.10 14.62 -2.48
CA ARG A 42 -7.99 15.53 -2.19
C ARG A 42 -8.42 16.93 -1.80
N ASP A 43 -9.72 17.24 -1.94
CA ASP A 43 -10.27 18.57 -1.66
C ASP A 43 -11.11 18.61 -0.38
N THR A 44 -11.55 17.45 0.10
CA THR A 44 -12.42 17.33 1.27
C THR A 44 -11.85 16.38 2.30
N THR A 45 -12.45 16.39 3.49
CA THR A 45 -12.08 15.49 4.59
C THR A 45 -12.72 14.09 4.47
N ASN A 46 -13.18 13.71 3.28
CA ASN A 46 -13.73 12.38 3.04
C ASN A 46 -12.68 11.32 3.35
N SER A 47 -13.09 10.27 4.07
CA SER A 47 -12.22 9.16 4.45
C SER A 47 -11.58 8.51 3.23
N HIS A 48 -10.41 7.90 3.41
CA HIS A 48 -9.83 7.02 2.40
C HIS A 48 -10.79 5.84 2.14
N ASN A 49 -10.76 5.26 0.95
CA ASN A 49 -11.59 4.08 0.66
C ASN A 49 -10.79 3.02 -0.06
N ILE A 50 -10.96 1.77 0.37
CA ILE A 50 -10.25 0.62 -0.19
C ILE A 50 -11.27 -0.38 -0.73
N LEU A 51 -11.15 -0.65 -2.02
CA LEU A 51 -11.95 -1.63 -2.77
C LEU A 51 -10.99 -2.66 -3.37
N ASP A 52 -11.38 -3.93 -3.36
CA ASP A 52 -10.60 -4.97 -4.02
C ASP A 52 -11.47 -6.04 -4.67
N SER A 53 -10.92 -6.67 -5.71
CA SER A 53 -11.65 -7.64 -6.53
C SER A 53 -11.94 -8.96 -5.80
N THR A 54 -11.28 -9.24 -4.67
CA THR A 54 -11.56 -10.44 -3.86
C THR A 54 -12.91 -10.33 -3.17
N ARG A 55 -13.26 -9.11 -2.75
CA ARG A 55 -14.53 -8.79 -2.08
C ARG A 55 -15.59 -8.26 -3.04
N GLY A 56 -15.20 -7.94 -4.26
CA GLY A 56 -16.09 -7.46 -5.32
C GLY A 56 -16.40 -5.97 -5.18
N THR A 57 -17.50 -5.56 -5.80
CA THR A 57 -17.90 -4.15 -5.91
C THR A 57 -18.82 -3.69 -4.77
N ASP A 58 -19.44 -4.65 -4.07
CA ASP A 58 -20.51 -4.40 -3.10
C ASP A 58 -20.03 -4.28 -1.64
N GLU A 59 -18.72 -4.41 -1.41
CA GLU A 59 -18.09 -4.32 -0.09
C GLU A 59 -16.90 -3.37 -0.13
N LYS A 60 -16.80 -2.46 0.84
CA LYS A 60 -15.66 -1.56 1.01
C LYS A 60 -14.96 -1.79 2.34
N LEU A 61 -13.66 -1.50 2.39
CA LEU A 61 -13.03 -1.09 3.65
C LEU A 61 -13.06 0.43 3.70
N GLU A 62 -13.52 0.94 4.82
CA GLU A 62 -13.14 2.28 5.21
C GLU A 62 -11.61 2.33 5.30
N GLY A 63 -11.02 3.40 4.78
CA GLY A 63 -9.58 3.51 4.72
C GLY A 63 -8.94 3.67 6.11
N PRO A 64 -7.60 3.70 6.15
CA PRO A 64 -6.90 3.63 7.42
C PRO A 64 -7.14 4.82 8.35
N ASP A 65 -7.75 5.91 7.95
CA ASP A 65 -8.08 7.01 8.87
C ASP A 65 -9.18 6.70 9.89
N ASN A 66 -9.64 5.44 9.96
CA ASN A 66 -10.50 4.91 11.01
C ASN A 66 -10.30 3.39 11.21
N THR A 67 -10.97 2.85 12.22
CA THR A 67 -10.89 1.41 12.60
C THR A 67 -12.10 0.61 12.15
N ASN A 68 -13.06 1.20 11.44
CA ASN A 68 -14.35 0.55 11.16
C ASN A 68 -14.15 -0.76 10.40
N GLN A 69 -15.07 -1.69 10.60
CA GLN A 69 -15.13 -2.94 9.84
C GLN A 69 -15.48 -2.69 8.37
N ALA A 70 -15.47 -3.76 7.57
CA ALA A 70 -15.96 -3.66 6.21
C ALA A 70 -17.46 -3.32 6.20
N ALA A 71 -17.89 -2.58 5.19
CA ALA A 71 -19.28 -2.15 5.03
C ALA A 71 -19.79 -2.48 3.63
N SER A 72 -21.07 -2.86 3.53
CA SER A 72 -21.73 -2.95 2.24
C SER A 72 -21.81 -1.59 1.58
N THR A 73 -21.66 -1.56 0.27
CA THR A 73 -21.83 -0.37 -0.56
C THR A 73 -22.42 -0.78 -1.90
N SER A 74 -23.12 0.13 -2.56
CA SER A 74 -23.58 -0.07 -3.95
C SER A 74 -23.42 1.20 -4.76
N THR A 75 -22.64 2.15 -4.25
CA THR A 75 -22.59 3.54 -4.74
C THR A 75 -21.17 3.98 -5.06
N ARG A 76 -20.18 3.09 -4.96
CA ARG A 76 -18.76 3.45 -5.12
C ARG A 76 -18.13 2.91 -6.39
N LEU A 77 -18.28 1.62 -6.65
CA LEU A 77 -17.66 0.96 -7.78
C LEU A 77 -18.72 0.11 -8.47
N ASP A 78 -18.77 0.18 -9.79
CA ASP A 78 -19.61 -0.65 -10.65
C ASP A 78 -18.81 -1.85 -11.18
N SER A 79 -17.54 -1.63 -11.55
CA SER A 79 -16.71 -2.69 -12.12
C SER A 79 -15.20 -2.45 -11.96
N PHE A 80 -14.45 -3.56 -11.98
CA PHE A 80 -13.01 -3.60 -12.22
C PHE A 80 -12.78 -3.90 -13.71
N ASP A 81 -12.28 -2.92 -14.48
CA ASP A 81 -12.21 -2.99 -15.93
C ASP A 81 -10.80 -3.32 -16.42
N SER A 82 -10.67 -3.82 -17.65
CA SER A 82 -9.36 -4.26 -18.19
C SER A 82 -8.25 -3.19 -18.25
N ASP A 83 -8.63 -1.91 -18.23
CA ASP A 83 -7.73 -0.74 -18.27
C ASP A 83 -8.09 0.30 -17.19
N GLY A 84 -8.73 -0.12 -16.10
CA GLY A 84 -9.32 0.84 -15.19
C GLY A 84 -10.38 0.28 -14.27
N TYR A 85 -11.34 1.13 -13.96
CA TYR A 85 -12.51 0.79 -13.17
C TYR A 85 -13.63 1.78 -13.45
N THR A 86 -14.87 1.37 -13.21
CA THR A 86 -16.03 2.25 -13.33
C THR A 86 -16.49 2.66 -11.94
N VAL A 87 -16.42 3.97 -11.66
CA VAL A 87 -16.91 4.54 -10.41
C VAL A 87 -18.40 4.81 -10.50
N GLU A 88 -19.05 4.77 -9.36
CA GLU A 88 -20.46 5.13 -9.16
C GLU A 88 -20.58 6.59 -8.66
N THR A 89 -21.66 6.92 -7.95
CA THR A 89 -22.05 8.30 -7.62
C THR A 89 -21.70 8.76 -6.19
N ASP A 90 -20.98 7.95 -5.40
CA ASP A 90 -20.59 8.33 -4.03
C ASP A 90 -19.51 9.45 -4.04
N PRO A 91 -19.70 10.56 -3.31
CA PRO A 91 -18.76 11.68 -3.29
C PRO A 91 -17.33 11.35 -2.86
N SER A 92 -17.15 10.31 -2.04
CA SER A 92 -15.82 9.93 -1.54
C SER A 92 -14.99 9.15 -2.55
N VAL A 93 -15.57 8.78 -3.71
CA VAL A 93 -14.85 8.27 -4.88
C VAL A 93 -15.12 9.09 -6.15
N ASN A 94 -16.17 9.91 -6.21
CA ASN A 94 -16.56 10.63 -7.43
C ASN A 94 -17.27 11.98 -7.16
N GLY A 95 -16.88 12.69 -6.10
CA GLY A 95 -17.48 13.99 -5.72
C GLY A 95 -17.48 15.03 -6.84
N ASN A 96 -18.57 15.78 -7.01
CA ASN A 96 -18.70 16.72 -8.13
C ASN A 96 -17.70 17.88 -8.02
N GLY A 97 -16.76 17.96 -8.96
CA GLY A 97 -15.69 18.96 -8.96
C GLY A 97 -14.49 18.60 -8.09
N ASP A 98 -14.58 17.53 -7.29
CA ASP A 98 -13.53 17.13 -6.36
C ASP A 98 -12.37 16.45 -7.10
N GLN A 99 -11.14 16.80 -6.73
CA GLN A 99 -9.93 16.14 -7.18
C GLN A 99 -9.74 14.82 -6.45
N MET A 100 -9.59 13.75 -7.21
CA MET A 100 -9.40 12.39 -6.69
C MET A 100 -7.99 11.90 -7.02
N VAL A 101 -7.43 11.08 -6.13
CA VAL A 101 -6.29 10.21 -6.42
C VAL A 101 -6.66 8.77 -6.10
N VAL A 102 -6.15 7.86 -6.92
CA VAL A 102 -6.29 6.42 -6.72
C VAL A 102 -4.95 5.76 -6.98
N TRP A 103 -4.50 4.97 -6.02
CA TRP A 103 -3.38 4.07 -6.20
C TRP A 103 -3.93 2.68 -6.47
N SER A 104 -3.49 2.07 -7.56
CA SER A 104 -4.03 0.84 -8.11
C SER A 104 -2.96 -0.23 -8.19
N TRP A 105 -3.28 -1.44 -7.73
CA TRP A 105 -2.39 -2.60 -7.81
C TRP A 105 -3.11 -3.78 -8.48
N LYS A 106 -2.37 -4.49 -9.34
CA LYS A 106 -2.81 -5.73 -9.98
C LYS A 106 -2.36 -6.95 -9.18
N ALA A 107 -3.30 -7.78 -8.77
CA ALA A 107 -3.09 -9.12 -8.24
C ALA A 107 -3.32 -10.16 -9.36
N ASN A 108 -4.53 -10.72 -9.46
CA ASN A 108 -4.83 -11.83 -10.38
C ASN A 108 -6.20 -11.70 -11.07
N GLY A 109 -6.68 -10.47 -11.32
CA GLY A 109 -7.92 -10.21 -12.04
C GLY A 109 -9.16 -10.85 -11.40
N GLY A 110 -9.27 -10.79 -10.08
CA GLY A 110 -10.32 -11.43 -9.28
C GLY A 110 -10.17 -12.95 -9.11
N THR A 111 -9.22 -13.60 -9.78
CA THR A 111 -9.08 -15.07 -9.73
C THR A 111 -8.41 -15.52 -8.44
N ARG A 112 -9.18 -16.19 -7.58
CA ARG A 112 -8.80 -16.58 -6.22
C ARG A 112 -8.52 -18.08 -6.09
N THR A 113 -7.41 -18.43 -5.45
CA THR A 113 -7.13 -19.79 -4.98
C THR A 113 -7.68 -19.99 -3.57
N THR A 114 -8.34 -21.12 -3.30
CA THR A 114 -8.91 -21.43 -1.99
C THR A 114 -7.94 -22.24 -1.12
N ASN A 115 -7.95 -21.97 0.19
CA ASN A 115 -7.27 -22.75 1.21
C ASN A 115 -8.31 -23.30 2.19
N SER A 116 -8.30 -24.60 2.42
CA SER A 116 -9.12 -25.23 3.45
C SER A 116 -8.44 -25.08 4.82
N GLU A 117 -9.25 -24.98 5.87
CA GLU A 117 -8.76 -25.02 7.24
C GLU A 117 -8.07 -26.36 7.53
N SER A 118 -6.98 -26.33 8.28
CA SER A 118 -6.25 -27.53 8.70
C SER A 118 -5.60 -27.31 10.07
N GLY A 119 -6.24 -27.81 11.12
CA GLY A 119 -5.84 -27.49 12.50
C GLY A 119 -6.02 -25.99 12.74
N ASN A 120 -5.00 -25.32 13.29
CA ASN A 120 -5.06 -23.87 13.51
C ASN A 120 -4.77 -23.02 12.26
N ASN A 121 -4.44 -23.64 11.12
CA ASN A 121 -4.23 -22.92 9.86
C ASN A 121 -5.59 -22.47 9.32
N PRO A 122 -5.86 -21.15 9.27
CA PRO A 122 -7.19 -20.64 8.94
C PRO A 122 -7.69 -21.03 7.52
N ALA A 123 -9.01 -21.21 7.36
CA ALA A 123 -9.63 -21.27 6.03
C ALA A 123 -9.58 -19.90 5.34
N GLY A 124 -9.49 -19.90 4.01
CA GLY A 124 -9.41 -18.65 3.26
C GLY A 124 -8.99 -18.84 1.81
N GLY A 125 -8.14 -17.95 1.33
CA GLY A 125 -7.64 -17.96 -0.03
C GLY A 125 -6.86 -16.72 -0.39
N TYR A 126 -6.37 -16.68 -1.63
CA TYR A 126 -5.54 -15.58 -2.11
C TYR A 126 -5.68 -15.33 -3.61
N GLN A 127 -5.44 -14.09 -3.99
CA GLN A 127 -5.00 -13.71 -5.33
C GLN A 127 -3.51 -13.33 -5.26
N ALA A 128 -2.72 -13.68 -6.28
CA ALA A 128 -1.29 -13.36 -6.27
C ALA A 128 -0.77 -12.98 -7.66
N ASN A 129 -0.06 -11.85 -7.73
CA ASN A 129 0.81 -11.47 -8.83
C ASN A 129 2.25 -11.81 -8.45
N THR A 130 2.71 -13.02 -8.78
CA THR A 130 4.08 -13.45 -8.47
C THR A 130 5.13 -12.63 -9.21
N THR A 131 4.81 -12.10 -10.39
CA THR A 131 5.69 -11.21 -11.15
C THR A 131 5.93 -9.88 -10.44
N ALA A 132 4.88 -9.26 -9.90
CA ALA A 132 4.94 -7.95 -9.24
C ALA A 132 5.08 -8.01 -7.72
N GLY A 133 5.07 -9.21 -7.14
CA GLY A 133 5.23 -9.41 -5.69
C GLY A 133 4.06 -8.86 -4.87
N PHE A 134 2.81 -8.94 -5.36
CA PHE A 134 1.62 -8.45 -4.66
C PHE A 134 0.57 -9.56 -4.51
N SER A 135 -0.02 -9.68 -3.32
CA SER A 135 -1.09 -10.63 -3.03
C SER A 135 -2.16 -10.01 -2.14
N ILE A 136 -3.40 -10.44 -2.38
CA ILE A 136 -4.57 -10.16 -1.54
C ILE A 136 -4.98 -11.50 -0.94
N VAL A 137 -4.99 -11.62 0.38
CA VAL A 137 -5.30 -12.84 1.12
C VAL A 137 -6.49 -12.56 2.03
N ASP A 138 -7.55 -13.35 1.94
CA ASP A 138 -8.66 -13.30 2.88
C ASP A 138 -8.79 -14.63 3.63
N TYR A 139 -9.21 -14.55 4.89
CA TYR A 139 -9.30 -15.73 5.76
C TYR A 139 -10.26 -15.51 6.93
N VAL A 140 -10.66 -16.61 7.57
CA VAL A 140 -11.48 -16.61 8.79
C VAL A 140 -10.59 -16.96 9.97
N GLY A 141 -10.39 -16.05 10.91
CA GLY A 141 -9.45 -16.24 12.01
C GLY A 141 -9.82 -17.41 12.93
N THR A 142 -8.81 -18.03 13.53
CA THR A 142 -8.94 -19.24 14.38
C THR A 142 -8.70 -18.97 15.87
N GLY A 143 -8.28 -17.76 16.24
CA GLY A 143 -7.89 -17.39 17.61
C GLY A 143 -6.59 -18.05 18.10
N ALA A 144 -5.97 -18.91 17.30
CA ALA A 144 -4.80 -19.70 17.68
C ALA A 144 -3.68 -19.58 16.64
N THR A 145 -2.43 -19.73 17.06
CA THR A 145 -1.28 -19.60 16.16
C THR A 145 -1.36 -20.62 15.03
N GLY A 146 -1.28 -20.12 13.80
CA GLY A 146 -1.32 -20.88 12.56
C GLY A 146 -0.60 -20.15 11.42
N THR A 147 -0.78 -20.64 10.19
CA THR A 147 -0.17 -20.07 9.00
C THR A 147 -1.18 -19.91 7.87
N MET A 148 -0.99 -18.88 7.06
CA MET A 148 -1.81 -18.58 5.88
C MET A 148 -0.94 -18.51 4.63
N ALA A 149 -1.39 -19.15 3.55
CA ALA A 149 -0.71 -19.10 2.27
C ALA A 149 -1.01 -17.79 1.54
N HIS A 150 0.02 -17.21 0.91
CA HIS A 150 -0.06 -15.93 0.20
C HIS A 150 0.30 -16.03 -1.30
N GLY A 151 0.65 -17.23 -1.80
CA GLY A 151 0.83 -17.49 -3.24
C GLY A 151 1.98 -16.78 -3.95
N LEU A 152 2.80 -15.96 -3.28
CA LEU A 152 3.83 -15.14 -3.94
C LEU A 152 5.04 -15.93 -4.45
N GLY A 153 5.33 -17.10 -3.86
CA GLY A 153 6.56 -17.84 -4.14
C GLY A 153 7.84 -17.13 -3.67
N ALA A 154 7.71 -16.03 -2.92
CA ALA A 154 8.78 -15.21 -2.36
C ALA A 154 8.33 -14.65 -1.00
N ILE A 155 9.29 -14.26 -0.16
CA ILE A 155 9.02 -13.83 1.23
C ILE A 155 8.42 -12.41 1.22
N PRO A 156 7.21 -12.19 1.77
CA PRO A 156 6.67 -10.85 1.99
C PRO A 156 7.59 -9.98 2.85
N ASP A 157 7.90 -8.78 2.36
CA ASP A 157 8.65 -7.76 3.09
C ASP A 157 7.75 -6.88 3.95
N MET A 158 6.48 -6.73 3.55
CA MET A 158 5.45 -5.96 4.25
C MET A 158 4.09 -6.66 4.10
N ILE A 159 3.32 -6.69 5.18
CA ILE A 159 1.95 -7.22 5.17
C ILE A 159 1.04 -6.25 5.94
N ILE A 160 -0.08 -5.87 5.35
CA ILE A 160 -1.09 -4.99 5.96
C ILE A 160 -2.34 -5.82 6.25
N PHE A 161 -2.76 -5.89 7.50
CA PHE A 161 -3.90 -6.68 7.98
C PHE A 161 -5.07 -5.78 8.35
N LYS A 162 -6.29 -6.26 8.08
CA LYS A 162 -7.52 -5.63 8.55
C LYS A 162 -8.57 -6.67 8.92
N ASP A 163 -9.16 -6.51 10.10
CA ASP A 163 -10.40 -7.19 10.48
C ASP A 163 -11.59 -6.56 9.74
N ARG A 164 -12.41 -7.41 9.14
CA ARG A 164 -13.59 -7.06 8.34
C ARG A 164 -14.91 -7.31 9.10
N SER A 165 -14.87 -8.02 10.22
CA SER A 165 -16.03 -8.38 11.03
C SER A 165 -16.28 -7.39 12.18
N GLU A 166 -15.27 -6.67 12.67
CA GLU A 166 -15.44 -5.68 13.73
C GLU A 166 -14.47 -4.49 13.65
N ALA A 167 -14.74 -3.46 14.46
CA ALA A 167 -13.86 -2.30 14.56
C ALA A 167 -12.51 -2.71 15.19
N ALA A 168 -11.45 -2.66 14.40
CA ALA A 168 -10.10 -3.02 14.80
C ALA A 168 -9.04 -2.26 13.98
N ALA A 169 -7.88 -2.05 14.60
CA ALA A 169 -6.75 -1.34 14.00
C ALA A 169 -6.20 -2.05 12.76
N TRP A 170 -5.63 -1.27 11.85
CA TRP A 170 -4.91 -1.75 10.68
C TRP A 170 -3.47 -2.11 11.08
N ILE A 171 -3.17 -3.41 11.18
CA ILE A 171 -1.85 -3.85 11.63
C ILE A 171 -0.90 -4.01 10.45
N VAL A 172 0.33 -3.53 10.61
CA VAL A 172 1.38 -3.64 9.59
C VAL A 172 2.57 -4.42 10.13
N TYR A 173 2.90 -5.51 9.43
CA TYR A 173 4.19 -6.17 9.50
C TYR A 173 5.17 -5.50 8.53
N HIS A 174 6.43 -5.34 8.94
CA HIS A 174 7.51 -4.96 8.05
C HIS A 174 8.81 -5.67 8.45
N LYS A 175 9.54 -6.25 7.51
CA LYS A 175 10.75 -7.06 7.81
C LYS A 175 11.80 -6.31 8.66
N ASN A 176 11.86 -4.99 8.54
CA ASN A 176 12.87 -4.16 9.20
C ASN A 176 12.47 -3.66 10.60
N ILE A 177 11.30 -4.03 11.14
CA ILE A 177 10.88 -3.63 12.50
C ILE A 177 10.97 -4.76 13.55
N GLY A 178 11.39 -5.95 13.12
CA GLY A 178 11.51 -7.17 13.94
C GLY A 178 10.21 -7.98 14.00
N ASN A 179 10.31 -9.29 14.20
CA ASN A 179 9.17 -10.20 14.09
C ASN A 179 8.14 -10.11 15.23
N GLY A 180 8.49 -9.46 16.35
CA GLY A 180 7.54 -9.11 17.41
C GLY A 180 7.00 -7.68 17.27
N GLY A 181 7.46 -6.93 16.27
CA GLY A 181 7.13 -5.53 16.07
C GLY A 181 5.92 -5.36 15.15
N GLY A 182 5.02 -4.46 15.51
CA GLY A 182 3.90 -4.03 14.67
C GLY A 182 3.87 -2.51 14.52
N LEU A 183 3.31 -2.05 13.41
CA LEU A 183 2.88 -0.66 13.23
C LEU A 183 1.36 -0.63 13.05
N LYS A 184 0.75 0.52 13.31
CA LYS A 184 -0.67 0.78 13.04
C LYS A 184 -0.78 1.74 11.89
N LEU A 185 -1.45 1.36 10.80
CA LEU A 185 -1.64 2.23 9.65
C LEU A 185 -2.66 3.34 9.94
N ASP A 186 -3.54 3.09 10.91
CA ASP A 186 -4.67 3.92 11.29
C ASP A 186 -4.39 4.97 12.35
N THR A 187 -3.14 5.02 12.83
CA THR A 187 -2.74 5.99 13.85
C THR A 187 -1.33 6.48 13.54
N ASN A 188 -0.92 7.52 14.26
CA ASN A 188 0.45 8.00 14.26
C ASN A 188 1.34 7.27 15.28
N ALA A 189 0.83 6.24 15.97
CA ALA A 189 1.56 5.56 17.02
C ALA A 189 2.94 5.05 16.53
N ALA A 190 3.91 5.09 17.44
CA ALA A 190 5.21 4.47 17.20
C ALA A 190 5.07 2.95 17.06
N LYS A 191 6.14 2.28 16.62
CA LYS A 191 6.22 0.82 16.64
C LYS A 191 5.92 0.29 18.04
N PHE A 192 5.05 -0.71 18.11
CA PHE A 192 4.78 -1.45 19.34
C PHE A 192 5.33 -2.87 19.23
N THR A 193 5.46 -3.55 20.37
CA THR A 193 5.92 -4.96 20.43
C THR A 193 4.82 -5.82 21.02
N GLU A 194 4.45 -6.87 20.31
CA GLU A 194 3.43 -7.83 20.73
C GLU A 194 3.75 -9.21 20.14
N SER A 195 4.16 -10.16 21.00
CA SER A 195 4.55 -11.50 20.56
C SER A 195 3.39 -12.31 19.98
N THR A 196 2.14 -11.98 20.32
CA THR A 196 0.92 -12.65 19.86
C THR A 196 0.50 -12.26 18.45
N LEU A 197 1.10 -11.24 17.83
CA LEU A 197 0.83 -10.90 16.42
C LEU A 197 1.40 -11.96 15.49
N PHE A 198 2.72 -11.97 15.25
CA PHE A 198 3.33 -12.85 14.25
C PHE A 198 4.04 -14.05 14.89
N ASN A 199 3.80 -14.31 16.18
CA ASN A 199 4.48 -15.35 16.96
C ASN A 199 6.02 -15.28 16.86
N ASN A 200 6.57 -14.06 16.79
CA ASN A 200 7.99 -13.80 16.53
C ASN A 200 8.57 -14.54 15.31
N THR A 201 7.72 -14.90 14.34
CA THR A 201 8.08 -15.73 13.19
C THR A 201 8.11 -14.88 11.92
N SER A 202 9.18 -14.98 11.14
CA SER A 202 9.25 -14.34 9.81
C SER A 202 8.40 -15.12 8.81
N PRO A 203 7.73 -14.43 7.87
CA PRO A 203 7.11 -15.10 6.72
C PRO A 203 8.11 -15.94 5.93
N THR A 204 7.62 -16.97 5.25
CA THR A 204 8.39 -17.77 4.28
C THR A 204 7.96 -17.41 2.86
N SER A 205 8.48 -18.13 1.86
CA SER A 205 8.07 -17.94 0.47
C SER A 205 6.66 -18.45 0.15
N SER A 206 6.04 -19.20 1.06
CA SER A 206 4.73 -19.81 0.84
C SER A 206 3.67 -19.39 1.85
N VAL A 207 4.05 -19.07 3.09
CA VAL A 207 3.12 -18.73 4.16
C VAL A 207 3.62 -17.58 5.04
N PHE A 208 2.70 -16.84 5.65
CA PHE A 208 2.97 -16.00 6.82
C PHE A 208 2.29 -16.58 8.06
N THR A 209 2.83 -16.27 9.24
CA THR A 209 2.27 -16.68 10.52
C THR A 209 1.23 -15.67 11.00
N VAL A 210 0.07 -16.19 11.41
CA VAL A 210 -0.90 -15.46 12.22
C VAL A 210 -0.85 -16.03 13.62
N GLY A 211 -0.55 -15.20 14.62
CA GLY A 211 -0.56 -15.57 16.03
C GLY A 211 -1.97 -15.52 16.62
N SER A 212 -2.09 -15.42 17.94
CA SER A 212 -3.38 -15.42 18.65
C SER A 212 -3.96 -14.02 18.89
N ALA A 213 -3.33 -12.96 18.37
CA ALA A 213 -3.80 -11.59 18.57
C ALA A 213 -5.11 -11.33 17.81
N ASN A 214 -6.08 -10.73 18.51
CA ASN A 214 -7.42 -10.47 17.95
C ASN A 214 -7.36 -9.59 16.69
N ASN A 215 -6.46 -8.61 16.64
CA ASN A 215 -6.35 -7.68 15.52
C ASN A 215 -5.98 -8.33 14.17
N ILE A 216 -5.49 -9.58 14.17
CA ILE A 216 -5.13 -10.28 12.94
C ILE A 216 -5.70 -11.70 12.84
N ASN A 217 -6.22 -12.29 13.91
CA ASN A 217 -6.62 -13.69 13.89
C ASN A 217 -7.67 -14.02 14.96
N LYS A 218 -8.57 -13.09 15.29
CA LYS A 218 -9.67 -13.37 16.21
C LYS A 218 -10.54 -14.51 15.66
N ASN A 219 -10.93 -15.44 16.54
CA ASN A 219 -11.75 -16.58 16.14
C ASN A 219 -13.07 -16.12 15.48
N ASP A 220 -13.45 -16.77 14.39
CA ASP A 220 -14.68 -16.54 13.61
C ASP A 220 -14.78 -15.16 12.92
N ASN A 221 -13.75 -14.31 13.01
CA ASN A 221 -13.73 -13.03 12.30
C ASN A 221 -13.13 -13.17 10.89
N ASN A 222 -13.68 -12.43 9.93
CA ASN A 222 -13.15 -12.35 8.58
C ASN A 222 -12.03 -11.33 8.54
N PHE A 223 -10.89 -11.69 7.97
CA PHE A 223 -9.73 -10.82 7.78
C PHE A 223 -9.41 -10.66 6.31
N ILE A 224 -8.60 -9.64 6.03
CA ILE A 224 -7.89 -9.45 4.78
C ILE A 224 -6.45 -9.02 5.08
N ALA A 225 -5.52 -9.52 4.28
CA ALA A 225 -4.11 -9.20 4.33
C ALA A 225 -3.59 -8.86 2.92
N TYR A 226 -2.91 -7.72 2.80
CA TYR A 226 -2.24 -7.29 1.58
C TYR A 226 -0.74 -7.54 1.73
N CYS A 227 -0.20 -8.49 0.98
CA CYS A 227 1.19 -8.92 1.08
C CYS A 227 2.03 -8.33 -0.06
N PHE A 228 3.20 -7.79 0.27
CA PHE A 228 4.10 -7.19 -0.69
C PHE A 228 5.52 -7.73 -0.56
N THR A 229 6.17 -7.98 -1.70
CA THR A 229 7.58 -8.41 -1.79
C THR A 229 8.34 -7.47 -2.72
N SER A 230 9.59 -7.14 -2.37
CA SER A 230 10.48 -6.37 -3.25
C SER A 230 10.76 -7.13 -4.54
N ILE A 231 10.54 -6.47 -5.67
CA ILE A 231 10.94 -6.96 -7.00
C ILE A 231 11.99 -6.00 -7.54
N GLN A 232 13.16 -6.56 -7.91
CA GLN A 232 14.28 -5.78 -8.40
C GLN A 232 13.89 -4.89 -9.58
N GLY A 233 14.12 -3.58 -9.45
CA GLY A 233 13.81 -2.60 -10.48
C GLY A 233 12.33 -2.16 -10.54
N TYR A 234 11.45 -2.72 -9.70
CA TYR A 234 10.02 -2.39 -9.68
C TYR A 234 9.51 -1.94 -8.31
N SER A 235 9.78 -2.69 -7.24
CA SER A 235 9.29 -2.37 -5.90
C SER A 235 10.37 -2.60 -4.85
N ARG A 236 10.37 -1.79 -3.79
CA ARG A 236 11.32 -1.93 -2.69
C ARG A 236 10.72 -1.58 -1.35
N PHE A 237 11.01 -2.43 -0.38
CA PHE A 237 10.61 -2.28 1.02
C PHE A 237 11.87 -2.28 1.88
N GLY A 238 12.06 -1.23 2.67
CA GLY A 238 13.32 -1.01 3.36
C GLY A 238 13.21 -0.07 4.54
N LYS A 239 14.38 0.31 5.06
CA LYS A 239 14.51 1.33 6.10
C LYS A 239 15.58 2.36 5.75
N TYR A 240 15.49 3.53 6.38
CA TYR A 240 16.53 4.55 6.38
C TYR A 240 16.59 5.26 7.72
N THR A 241 17.67 5.99 7.96
CA THR A 241 17.84 6.87 9.13
C THR A 241 17.85 8.31 8.65
N GLY A 242 17.01 9.15 9.26
CA GLY A 242 17.02 10.58 8.97
C GLY A 242 18.29 11.25 9.49
N ASN A 243 18.69 12.36 8.86
CA ASN A 243 19.92 13.07 9.19
C ASN A 243 19.71 14.50 9.71
N GLY A 244 18.45 14.92 9.89
CA GLY A 244 18.08 16.24 10.38
C GLY A 244 18.65 17.39 9.54
N ASN A 245 18.74 17.22 8.22
CA ASN A 245 19.34 18.23 7.34
C ASN A 245 18.55 18.39 6.04
N ALA A 246 18.46 19.62 5.53
CA ALA A 246 17.84 19.90 4.23
C ALA A 246 18.56 19.19 3.07
N ASN A 247 19.86 18.94 3.16
CA ASN A 247 20.54 17.96 2.30
C ASN A 247 20.30 16.55 2.85
N GLY A 248 19.04 16.11 2.80
CA GLY A 248 18.56 14.94 3.52
C GLY A 248 19.10 13.61 3.03
N THR A 249 18.76 12.53 3.73
CA THR A 249 19.19 11.18 3.39
C THR A 249 18.75 10.81 1.97
N PHE A 250 19.66 10.22 1.18
CA PHE A 250 19.34 9.58 -0.09
C PHE A 250 19.08 8.09 0.12
N ILE A 251 18.02 7.59 -0.48
CA ILE A 251 17.59 6.19 -0.40
C ILE A 251 17.60 5.61 -1.80
N TYR A 252 18.50 4.65 -2.04
CA TYR A 252 18.58 3.92 -3.29
C TYR A 252 17.46 2.87 -3.38
N THR A 253 16.61 2.98 -4.39
CA THR A 253 15.56 1.99 -4.70
C THR A 253 15.96 1.08 -5.86
N GLY A 254 16.79 1.56 -6.79
CA GLY A 254 17.14 0.87 -8.04
C GLY A 254 16.19 1.17 -9.19
N PHE A 255 15.32 2.17 -9.04
CA PHE A 255 14.36 2.64 -10.05
C PHE A 255 13.96 4.09 -9.76
N LYS A 256 13.34 4.77 -10.73
CA LYS A 256 12.71 6.07 -10.48
C LYS A 256 11.37 5.84 -9.76
N PRO A 257 11.14 6.36 -8.55
CA PRO A 257 9.87 6.12 -7.86
C PRO A 257 8.68 6.80 -8.56
N SER A 258 7.53 6.14 -8.57
CA SER A 258 6.21 6.75 -8.85
C SER A 258 5.39 6.94 -7.57
N PHE A 259 5.70 6.19 -6.52
CA PHE A 259 5.03 6.20 -5.23
C PHE A 259 6.01 5.86 -4.12
N ILE A 260 5.87 6.56 -2.99
CA ILE A 260 6.60 6.28 -1.74
C ILE A 260 5.63 6.45 -0.59
N MET A 261 5.58 5.43 0.28
CA MET A 261 4.91 5.53 1.58
C MET A 261 5.89 5.17 2.68
N PHE A 262 5.90 5.95 3.77
CA PHE A 262 6.88 5.82 4.85
C PHE A 262 6.28 6.07 6.22
N LYS A 263 6.99 5.60 7.26
CA LYS A 263 6.63 5.80 8.67
C LYS A 263 7.86 5.77 9.58
N ALA A 264 7.93 6.74 10.50
CA ALA A 264 8.88 6.71 11.60
C ALA A 264 8.59 5.52 12.52
N THR A 265 9.61 4.70 12.81
CA THR A 265 9.44 3.53 13.67
C THR A 265 9.47 3.87 15.16
N ALA A 266 10.21 4.91 15.54
CA ALA A 266 10.40 5.32 16.94
C ALA A 266 9.67 6.63 17.30
N GLY A 267 9.00 7.28 16.34
CA GLY A 267 8.31 8.55 16.54
C GLY A 267 6.79 8.46 16.36
N THR A 268 6.09 9.51 16.81
CA THR A 268 4.62 9.63 16.79
C THR A 268 4.11 10.42 15.59
N GLU A 269 4.88 10.48 14.52
CA GLU A 269 4.52 11.14 13.29
C GLU A 269 3.62 10.22 12.46
N ASN A 270 2.75 10.82 11.66
CA ASN A 270 1.84 10.09 10.78
C ASN A 270 2.61 9.29 9.73
N TRP A 271 1.93 8.35 9.10
CA TRP A 271 2.37 7.82 7.80
C TRP A 271 2.33 8.92 6.76
N GLY A 272 3.22 8.87 5.77
CA GLY A 272 3.23 9.81 4.65
C GLY A 272 3.23 9.11 3.31
N ILE A 273 2.52 9.68 2.33
CA ILE A 273 2.45 9.19 0.95
C ILE A 273 2.81 10.33 -0.02
N PHE A 274 3.87 10.12 -0.80
CA PHE A 274 4.19 10.92 -1.99
C PHE A 274 3.97 10.08 -3.25
N ASP A 275 3.60 10.73 -4.35
CA ASP A 275 3.61 10.12 -5.68
C ASP A 275 4.07 11.11 -6.76
N ASN A 276 4.25 10.62 -7.98
CA ASN A 276 4.77 11.39 -9.10
C ASN A 276 3.69 12.12 -9.90
N ARG A 277 2.41 11.98 -9.56
CA ARG A 277 1.29 12.63 -10.27
C ARG A 277 0.80 13.89 -9.58
N ARG A 278 1.07 14.04 -8.27
CA ARG A 278 0.72 15.22 -7.48
C ARG A 278 1.97 16.06 -7.19
N ASN A 279 1.96 17.31 -7.65
CA ASN A 279 3.01 18.29 -7.37
C ASN A 279 2.50 19.70 -7.68
N THR A 280 2.88 20.71 -6.89
CA THR A 280 2.71 22.12 -7.30
C THR A 280 4.02 22.76 -7.76
N GLN A 281 5.16 22.13 -7.45
CA GLN A 281 6.46 22.69 -7.75
C GLN A 281 6.93 22.40 -9.18
N GLN A 282 7.75 23.32 -9.71
CA GLN A 282 8.45 23.11 -10.97
C GLN A 282 9.67 22.20 -10.76
N GLY A 283 9.91 21.31 -11.73
CA GLY A 283 11.08 20.44 -11.72
C GLY A 283 10.88 19.16 -10.91
N ASN A 284 11.95 18.70 -10.28
CA ASN A 284 11.99 17.41 -9.60
C ASN A 284 11.43 17.41 -8.17
N PRO A 285 11.64 18.46 -7.33
CA PRO A 285 11.08 18.46 -5.99
C PRO A 285 9.57 18.27 -6.02
N ARG A 286 9.09 17.40 -5.14
CA ARG A 286 7.68 17.18 -4.83
C ARG A 286 7.37 17.82 -3.49
N ASP A 287 6.18 18.41 -3.38
CA ASP A 287 5.71 19.08 -2.16
C ASP A 287 4.43 18.50 -1.56
N ILE A 288 3.55 17.92 -2.38
CA ILE A 288 2.28 17.37 -1.95
C ILE A 288 2.44 15.97 -1.35
N TYR A 289 1.83 15.75 -0.17
CA TYR A 289 1.71 14.44 0.45
C TYR A 289 0.32 14.21 1.05
N LEU A 290 -0.02 12.93 1.24
CA LEU A 290 -1.20 12.50 2.00
C LEU A 290 -0.79 11.74 3.25
N LEU A 291 -1.68 11.78 4.24
CA LEU A 291 -1.52 11.13 5.54
C LEU A 291 -2.61 10.07 5.70
N PRO A 292 -2.33 8.78 5.43
CA PRO A 292 -3.37 7.76 5.36
C PRO A 292 -4.06 7.50 6.71
N SER A 293 -3.44 7.85 7.83
CA SER A 293 -4.00 7.75 9.18
C SER A 293 -5.00 8.85 9.53
N VAL A 294 -5.25 9.82 8.63
CA VAL A 294 -6.23 10.90 8.84
C VAL A 294 -7.01 11.22 7.56
N GLY A 295 -8.26 11.68 7.71
CA GLY A 295 -9.15 11.97 6.57
C GLY A 295 -8.82 13.26 5.80
N ASN A 296 -7.74 13.99 6.15
CA ASN A 296 -7.44 15.30 5.59
C ASN A 296 -7.26 15.30 4.06
N ALA A 297 -7.52 16.46 3.46
CA ALA A 297 -7.15 16.79 2.08
C ALA A 297 -5.61 16.78 1.88
N ASP A 298 -5.15 17.10 0.67
CA ASP A 298 -3.72 17.21 0.38
C ASP A 298 -3.02 18.14 1.40
N SER A 299 -1.89 17.69 1.94
CA SER A 299 -0.95 18.52 2.67
C SER A 299 0.21 18.89 1.76
N SER A 300 0.86 20.02 2.01
CA SER A 300 2.01 20.45 1.22
C SER A 300 3.11 21.04 2.08
N GLU A 301 4.35 20.76 1.70
CA GLU A 301 5.53 21.40 2.23
C GLU A 301 6.57 21.51 1.12
N SER A 302 6.98 22.73 0.79
CA SER A 302 7.88 22.98 -0.34
C SER A 302 9.22 22.25 -0.19
N ASP A 303 9.79 21.83 -1.32
CA ASP A 303 11.08 21.16 -1.39
C ASP A 303 11.17 19.93 -0.47
N SER A 304 10.14 19.08 -0.49
CA SER A 304 10.09 17.92 0.40
C SER A 304 10.99 16.77 -0.06
N VAL A 305 10.84 16.34 -1.31
CA VAL A 305 11.50 15.12 -1.80
C VAL A 305 11.81 15.19 -3.28
N ASP A 306 12.99 14.71 -3.65
CA ASP A 306 13.40 14.47 -5.04
C ASP A 306 13.11 13.01 -5.43
N PHE A 307 12.46 12.79 -6.58
CA PHE A 307 12.34 11.46 -7.20
C PHE A 307 13.43 11.30 -8.27
N LEU A 308 14.52 10.63 -7.88
CA LEU A 308 15.70 10.44 -8.72
C LEU A 308 15.56 9.16 -9.55
N SER A 309 16.37 9.01 -10.60
CA SER A 309 16.29 7.85 -11.51
C SER A 309 16.54 6.48 -10.84
N ASN A 310 17.08 6.48 -9.63
CA ASN A 310 17.47 5.28 -8.91
C ASN A 310 17.05 5.28 -7.43
N GLY A 311 16.21 6.22 -7.02
CA GLY A 311 15.91 6.42 -5.61
C GLY A 311 15.15 7.70 -5.32
N PHE A 312 15.14 8.06 -4.06
CA PHE A 312 14.59 9.34 -3.62
C PHE A 312 15.51 9.98 -2.59
N LYS A 313 15.39 11.30 -2.46
CA LYS A 313 16.19 12.08 -1.51
C LYS A 313 15.33 13.10 -0.80
N TRP A 314 15.36 13.09 0.53
CA TRP A 314 14.72 14.14 1.31
C TRP A 314 15.46 15.46 1.11
N ARG A 315 14.69 16.55 1.00
CA ARG A 315 15.20 17.89 0.75
C ARG A 315 14.96 18.86 1.91
N ILE A 316 14.68 18.29 3.07
CA ILE A 316 14.21 19.01 4.25
C ILE A 316 14.67 18.35 5.55
N ASP A 317 14.90 19.17 6.58
CA ASP A 317 15.02 18.74 7.97
C ASP A 317 13.61 18.65 8.58
N SER A 318 13.18 17.45 8.97
CA SER A 318 11.79 17.24 9.38
C SER A 318 11.60 16.02 10.27
N GLY A 319 10.99 16.25 11.45
CA GLY A 319 10.40 15.22 12.33
C GLY A 319 9.65 14.12 11.57
N PHE A 320 8.85 14.55 10.59
CA PHE A 320 7.95 13.69 9.83
C PHE A 320 8.66 12.66 8.96
N ARG A 321 9.82 12.98 8.37
CA ARG A 321 10.40 12.16 7.29
C ARG A 321 11.93 12.11 7.24
N ASN A 322 12.65 12.93 7.99
CA ASN A 322 14.10 13.02 7.93
C ASN A 322 14.77 13.47 9.25
N ASP A 323 14.13 13.22 10.39
CA ASP A 323 14.68 13.66 11.69
C ASP A 323 15.98 12.93 12.05
N ASN A 324 16.88 13.64 12.74
CA ASN A 324 18.23 13.16 12.99
C ASN A 324 18.23 11.90 13.86
N GLY A 325 18.77 10.81 13.33
CA GLY A 325 18.89 9.55 14.06
C GLY A 325 17.60 8.75 14.17
N ILE A 326 16.47 9.26 13.66
CA ILE A 326 15.21 8.53 13.65
C ILE A 326 15.20 7.51 12.51
N GLU A 327 14.86 6.27 12.83
CA GLU A 327 14.65 5.20 11.84
C GLU A 327 13.23 5.28 11.24
N PHE A 328 13.16 5.08 9.93
CA PHE A 328 11.94 5.05 9.15
C PHE A 328 11.90 3.77 8.34
N VAL A 329 10.70 3.20 8.16
CA VAL A 329 10.44 2.18 7.14
C VAL A 329 9.72 2.78 5.95
N TYR A 330 9.88 2.19 4.78
CA TYR A 330 9.22 2.65 3.56
C TYR A 330 8.84 1.49 2.62
N MET A 331 7.85 1.77 1.78
CA MET A 331 7.53 1.03 0.56
C MET A 331 7.58 2.00 -0.63
N ALA A 332 8.14 1.55 -1.75
CA ALA A 332 8.22 2.33 -2.97
C ALA A 332 7.93 1.47 -4.21
N PHE A 333 7.31 2.08 -5.22
CA PHE A 333 7.04 1.48 -6.53
C PHE A 333 7.61 2.34 -7.65
N ALA A 334 7.98 1.70 -8.75
CA ALA A 334 8.65 2.33 -9.88
C ALA A 334 7.67 3.09 -10.79
N GLU A 335 8.12 4.23 -11.31
CA GLU A 335 7.67 4.83 -12.56
C GLU A 335 8.39 4.14 -13.73
N SER A 336 9.70 3.96 -13.59
CA SER A 336 10.55 3.30 -14.59
C SER A 336 11.73 2.62 -13.89
N PRO A 337 12.17 1.43 -14.37
CA PRO A 337 13.35 0.77 -13.84
C PRO A 337 14.61 1.58 -14.16
N PHE A 338 15.68 1.46 -13.37
CA PHE A 338 16.94 2.14 -13.69
C PHE A 338 17.60 1.54 -14.95
N VAL A 339 17.48 0.22 -15.11
CA VAL A 339 17.92 -0.53 -16.29
C VAL A 339 16.84 -1.56 -16.63
N THR A 340 16.48 -1.66 -17.92
CA THR A 340 15.47 -2.60 -18.45
C THR A 340 16.01 -4.02 -18.51
N SER A 341 15.11 -5.01 -18.68
CA SER A 341 15.42 -6.43 -18.87
C SER A 341 16.45 -6.70 -19.97
N ASN A 342 16.52 -5.82 -20.98
CA ASN A 342 17.46 -5.87 -22.10
C ASN A 342 18.79 -5.13 -21.84
N ALA A 343 19.10 -4.77 -20.59
CA ALA A 343 20.29 -4.03 -20.18
C ALA A 343 20.41 -2.60 -20.75
N ALA A 344 19.31 -2.02 -21.24
CA ALA A 344 19.25 -0.62 -21.69
C ALA A 344 18.80 0.30 -20.54
N PRO A 345 19.22 1.58 -20.49
CA PRO A 345 18.66 2.55 -19.53
C PRO A 345 17.14 2.56 -19.60
N GLY A 346 16.47 2.57 -18.44
CA GLY A 346 15.01 2.74 -18.42
C GLY A 346 14.63 4.15 -18.82
N ASN A 347 13.78 4.28 -19.84
CA ASN A 347 13.22 5.57 -20.23
C ASN A 347 11.95 5.81 -19.42
N GLY A 348 11.97 6.78 -18.51
CA GLY A 348 10.74 7.36 -17.98
C GLY A 348 10.01 8.11 -19.10
N ALA A 349 8.67 8.11 -19.10
CA ALA A 349 7.91 8.98 -19.99
C ALA A 349 8.27 10.44 -19.65
N PHE A 350 8.83 11.16 -20.63
CA PHE A 350 9.18 12.57 -20.52
C PHE A 350 7.95 13.47 -20.65
#